data_AF-A0A2G6JF34-F1
#
_entry.id   AF-A0A2G6JF34-F1
#
_cell.length_a   1.000
_cell.length_b   1.000
_cell.length_c   1.000
_cell.angle_alpha   90.00
_cell.angle_beta   90.00
_cell.angle_gamma   90.00
#
_symmetry.space_group_name_H-M   'P 1'
#
loop_
_entity.id
_entity.type
_entity.pdbx_description
1 polymer ?
#
loop_
_entity_poly.entity_id
_entity_poly.type
_entity_poly.pdbx_seq_one_letter_code
_entity_poly.pdbx_strand_id
1 'polypeptide(L)' 'MKIKIRNSKSKAKKMSGFRTRMKTHGGVNIIKRRIRKTGKFSR' A
#
# COMPACT_ATOMS: atom_id res chain seq x y z
N MET A 1 -21.89 14.12 9.61
CA MET A 1 -20.73 14.45 8.73
C MET A 1 -20.41 13.25 7.85
N LYS A 2 -20.31 13.40 6.52
CA LYS A 2 -20.07 12.25 5.61
C LYS A 2 -18.66 11.70 5.82
N ILE A 3 -18.53 10.43 6.20
CA ILE A 3 -17.22 9.78 6.42
C ILE A 3 -16.53 9.60 5.07
N LYS A 4 -15.32 10.16 4.91
CA LYS A 4 -14.54 10.14 3.65
C LYS A 4 -13.83 8.79 3.42
N ILE A 5 -14.57 7.68 3.47
CA ILE A 5 -14.01 6.35 3.14
C ILE A 5 -14.06 6.17 1.61
N ARG A 6 -12.90 5.88 1.01
CA ARG A 6 -12.82 5.58 -0.43
C ARG A 6 -13.14 4.09 -0.65
N ASN A 7 -14.41 3.78 -0.92
CA ASN A 7 -14.87 2.39 -1.12
C ASN A 7 -14.45 1.76 -2.47
N SER A 8 -13.75 2.50 -3.34
CA SER A 8 -13.36 2.00 -4.67
C SER A 8 -12.10 1.12 -4.63
N LYS A 9 -12.28 -0.18 -4.87
CA LYS A 9 -11.20 -1.18 -4.92
C LYS A 9 -10.13 -0.84 -5.97
N SER A 10 -10.53 -0.30 -7.13
CA SER A 10 -9.62 0.04 -8.22
C SER A 10 -8.72 1.23 -7.86
N LYS A 11 -9.29 2.30 -7.29
CA LYS A 11 -8.53 3.48 -6.84
C LYS A 11 -7.55 3.10 -5.73
N ALA A 12 -7.96 2.27 -4.78
CA ALA A 12 -7.09 1.84 -3.71
C ALA A 12 -5.91 0.97 -4.21
N LYS A 13 -6.14 0.05 -5.16
CA LYS A 13 -5.04 -0.72 -5.79
C LYS A 13 -4.04 0.19 -6.52
N LYS A 14 -4.52 1.20 -7.26
CA LYS A 14 -3.64 2.15 -7.98
C LYS A 14 -2.81 3.00 -7.03
N MET A 15 -3.35 3.39 -5.87
CA MET A 15 -2.64 4.25 -4.90
C MET A 15 -1.67 3.50 -3.98
N SER A 16 -2.05 2.31 -3.50
CA SER A 16 -1.31 1.63 -2.43
C SER A 16 -0.96 0.17 -2.72
N GLY A 17 -1.15 -0.30 -3.95
CA GLY A 17 -0.80 -1.67 -4.34
C GLY A 17 0.70 -1.93 -4.38
N PHE A 18 1.08 -3.21 -4.40
CA PHE A 18 2.48 -3.65 -4.44
C PHE A 18 3.25 -2.99 -5.60
N ARG A 19 2.71 -3.08 -6.82
CA ARG A 19 3.33 -2.49 -8.01
C ARG A 19 3.53 -0.99 -7.87
N THR A 20 2.58 -0.28 -7.27
CA THR A 20 2.70 1.18 -7.05
C THR A 20 3.84 1.50 -6.08
N ARG A 21 3.94 0.73 -5.00
CA ARG A 21 5.00 0.91 -3.99
C ARG A 21 6.39 0.54 -4.53
N MET A 22 6.49 -0.43 -5.43
CA MET A 22 7.76 -0.82 -6.06
C MET A 22 8.32 0.23 -7.02
N LYS A 23 7.51 1.17 -7.53
CA LYS A 23 7.96 2.20 -8.47
C LYS A 23 8.84 3.28 -7.86
N THR A 24 8.81 3.45 -6.54
CA THR A 24 9.55 4.52 -5.85
C THR A 24 10.40 3.95 -4.73
N HIS A 25 11.59 4.54 -4.51
CA HIS A 25 12.49 4.13 -3.43
C HIS A 25 11.81 4.16 -2.05
N GLY A 26 11.01 5.20 -1.78
CA GLY A 26 10.23 5.31 -0.55
C GLY A 26 9.18 4.20 -0.39
N GLY A 27 8.51 3.81 -1.47
CA GLY A 27 7.52 2.72 -1.44
C GLY A 27 8.16 1.36 -1.19
N VAL A 28 9.34 1.11 -1.77
CA VAL A 28 10.14 -0.10 -1.53
C VAL A 28 10.58 -0.18 -0.06
N ASN A 29 11.02 0.92 0.52
CA ASN A 29 11.41 0.95 1.94
C ASN A 29 10.24 0.64 2.87
N ILE A 30 9.04 1.05 2.51
CA ILE A 30 7.83 0.72 3.28
C ILE A 30 7.50 -0.77 3.17
N ILE A 31 7.64 -1.37 1.99
CA ILE A 31 7.47 -2.83 1.80
C ILE A 31 8.49 -3.57 2.68
N LYS A 32 9.77 -3.23 2.58
CA LYS A 32 10.84 -3.86 3.37
C LYS A 32 10.58 -3.75 4.86
N ARG A 33 10.16 -2.57 5.33
CA ARG A 33 9.80 -2.34 6.73
C ARG A 33 8.62 -3.20 7.16
N ARG A 34 7.59 -3.34 6.31
CA ARG A 34 6.42 -4.18 6.60
C ARG A 34 6.82 -5.65 6.69
N ILE A 35 7.54 -6.17 5.70
CA ILE A 35 8.05 -7.55 5.71
C ILE A 35 8.88 -7.82 6.95
N ARG A 36 9.77 -6.91 7.35
CA ARG A 36 10.57 -7.06 8.57
C ARG A 36 9.71 -7.14 9.84
N LYS A 37 8.57 -6.45 9.88
CA LYS A 37 7.66 -6.46 11.04
C LYS A 37 6.71 -7.66 11.06
N THR A 38 6.19 -8.07 9.90
CA THR A 38 5.07 -9.03 9.81
C THR A 38 5.41 -10.31 9.05
N GLY A 39 6.65 -10.45 8.56
CA GLY A 39 7.13 -11.60 7.78
C GLY A 39 6.58 -11.68 6.35
N LYS A 40 5.55 -10.89 5.99
CA LYS A 40 4.88 -10.93 4.68
C LYS A 40 4.43 -9.54 4.23
N PHE A 41 4.40 -9.31 2.92
CA PHE A 41 3.75 -8.15 2.31
C PHE A 41 2.27 -8.47 2.02
N SER A 42 1.43 -8.54 3.05
CA SER A 42 -0.03 -8.58 2.88
C SER A 42 -0.63 -7.18 2.91
N ARG A 43 -1.79 -7.01 2.25
CA ARG A 43 -2.51 -5.74 2.13
C ARG A 43 -3.12 -5.33 3.45
#